data_AF-A0A535DE88-F1
#
_entry.id   AF-A0A535DE88-F1
#
_cell.length_a   1.000
_cell.length_b   1.000
_cell.length_c   1.000
_cell.angle_alpha   90.00
_cell.angle_beta   90.00
_cell.angle_gamma   90.00
#
_symmetry.space_group_name_H-M   'P 1'
#
loop_
_entity.id
_entity.type
_entity.pdbx_description
1 polymer ?
#
loop_
_entity_poly.entity_id
_entity_poly.type
_entity_poly.pdbx_seq_one_letter_code
_entity_poly.pdbx_strand_id
1 'polypeptide(L)'
;MSQIQLALLLIAIVIVLTAISRRLGASTPIVMVVGGLALTFAPGIPQVTLAPELVFFGFLPPLLFAGGYFTSLREFKANLRPIVLLAVGLVLFTATLVALVAHALVPGLGWAGAFALGGIVSPPDAVAATTIFQRLGVPRRIVTILEGESLVNDATALVIYRF
;
A
#
# COMPACT_ATOMS: atom_id res chain seq x y z
N MET A 1 22.00 -19.73 -4.91
CA MET A 1 21.90 -19.22 -3.52
C MET A 1 20.91 -20.07 -2.76
N SER A 2 21.19 -20.40 -1.50
CA SER A 2 20.17 -21.00 -0.63
C SER A 2 19.08 -19.97 -0.31
N GLN A 3 17.87 -20.41 0.03
CA GLN A 3 16.77 -19.49 0.38
C GLN A 3 17.15 -18.57 1.55
N ILE A 4 17.97 -19.05 2.49
CA ILE A 4 18.49 -18.27 3.61
C ILE A 4 19.42 -17.14 3.12
N GLN A 5 20.34 -17.43 2.19
CA GLN A 5 21.22 -16.40 1.62
C GLN A 5 20.43 -15.30 0.90
N LEU A 6 19.36 -15.69 0.19
CA LEU A 6 18.50 -14.75 -0.51
C LEU A 6 17.71 -13.87 0.47
N ALA A 7 17.15 -14.45 1.53
CA ALA A 7 16.48 -13.71 2.59
C ALA A 7 17.44 -12.72 3.28
N LEU A 8 18.66 -13.16 3.62
CA LEU A 8 19.68 -12.29 4.23
C LEU A 8 20.09 -11.15 3.30
N LEU A 9 20.25 -11.41 1.99
CA LEU A 9 20.54 -10.38 1.00
C LEU A 9 19.40 -9.34 0.92
N LEU A 10 18.15 -9.79 0.86
CA LEU A 10 16.99 -8.89 0.82
C LEU A 10 16.89 -8.03 2.10
N ILE A 11 17.10 -8.63 3.27
CA ILE A 11 17.13 -7.90 4.55
C ILE A 11 18.26 -6.86 4.55
N ALA A 12 19.46 -7.22 4.08
CA ALA A 12 20.57 -6.29 3.99
C ALA A 12 20.25 -5.10 3.06
N ILE A 13 19.66 -5.38 1.88
CA ILE A 13 19.21 -4.34 0.94
C ILE A 13 18.19 -3.41 1.61
N VAL A 14 17.18 -3.97 2.28
CA VAL A 14 16.14 -3.19 3.00
C VAL A 14 16.77 -2.30 4.06
N ILE A 15 17.73 -2.81 4.86
CA ILE A 15 18.44 -2.04 5.88
C ILE A 15 19.22 -0.89 5.24
N VAL A 16 19.98 -1.15 4.18
CA VAL A 16 20.80 -0.15 3.48
C VAL A 16 19.92 0.95 2.88
N LEU A 17 18.87 0.58 2.14
CA LEU A 17 17.94 1.55 1.54
C LEU A 17 17.23 2.39 2.60
N THR A 18 16.87 1.79 3.73
CA THR A 18 16.27 2.52 4.87
C THR A 18 17.28 3.45 5.56
N ALA A 19 18.55 3.07 5.64
CA ALA A 19 19.59 3.95 6.17
C ALA A 19 19.83 5.15 5.24
N ILE A 20 19.82 4.91 3.93
CA ILE A 20 19.91 5.96 2.90
C ILE A 20 18.70 6.89 2.97
N SER A 21 17.47 6.35 3.07
CA SER A 21 16.25 7.17 3.14
C SER A 21 16.29 8.13 4.33
N ARG A 22 16.72 7.65 5.50
CA ARG A 22 16.90 8.46 6.70
C ARG A 22 17.97 9.54 6.52
N ARG A 23 19.12 9.21 5.92
CA ARG A 23 20.19 10.18 5.67
C ARG A 23 19.79 11.28 4.69
N LEU A 24 19.02 10.94 3.66
CA LEU A 24 18.54 11.90 2.67
C LEU A 24 17.31 12.71 3.14
N GLY A 25 16.72 12.36 4.29
CA GLY A 25 15.45 12.93 4.74
C GLY A 25 14.25 12.57 3.85
N ALA A 26 14.41 11.62 2.92
CA ALA A 26 13.38 11.21 1.97
C ALA A 26 12.38 10.21 2.59
N SER A 27 11.24 10.01 1.92
CA SER A 27 10.26 8.99 2.29
C SER A 27 10.81 7.59 2.00
N THR A 28 10.80 6.71 3.01
CA THR A 28 11.34 5.35 2.90
C THR A 28 10.70 4.54 1.77
N PRO A 29 9.36 4.52 1.61
CA PRO A 29 8.72 3.86 0.47
C PRO A 29 9.28 4.28 -0.90
N ILE A 30 9.50 5.58 -1.11
CA ILE A 30 10.03 6.10 -2.39
C ILE A 30 11.44 5.56 -2.64
N VAL A 31 12.31 5.61 -1.64
CA VAL A 31 13.69 5.12 -1.74
C VAL A 31 13.71 3.60 -1.95
N MET A 32 12.79 2.86 -1.33
CA MET A 32 12.66 1.41 -1.54
C MET A 32 12.24 1.07 -2.97
N VAL A 33 11.25 1.77 -3.53
CA VAL A 33 10.78 1.52 -4.91
C VAL A 33 11.87 1.87 -5.92
N VAL A 34 12.45 3.07 -5.82
CA VAL A 34 13.51 3.53 -6.74
C VAL A 34 14.77 2.68 -6.60
N GLY A 35 15.17 2.37 -5.36
CA GLY A 35 16.31 1.51 -5.06
C GLY A 35 16.11 0.08 -5.58
N GLY A 36 14.93 -0.50 -5.36
CA GLY A 36 14.57 -1.83 -5.88
C GLY A 36 14.60 -1.87 -7.41
N LEU A 37 14.05 -0.85 -8.07
CA LEU A 37 14.08 -0.72 -9.53
C LEU A 37 15.52 -0.59 -10.05
N ALA A 38 16.34 0.26 -9.43
CA ALA A 38 17.76 0.40 -9.78
C ALA A 38 18.53 -0.91 -9.63
N LEU A 39 18.24 -1.68 -8.58
CA LEU A 39 18.84 -2.99 -8.33
C LEU A 39 18.50 -4.02 -9.42
N THR A 40 17.36 -3.92 -10.10
CA THR A 40 17.06 -4.85 -11.22
C THR A 40 18.02 -4.75 -12.40
N PHE A 41 18.74 -3.63 -12.53
CA PHE A 41 19.77 -3.45 -13.55
C PHE A 41 21.15 -3.96 -13.10
N ALA A 42 21.31 -4.34 -11.82
CA ALA A 42 22.58 -4.81 -11.29
C ALA A 42 22.83 -6.29 -11.67
N PRO A 43 24.02 -6.62 -12.22
CA PRO A 43 24.35 -7.99 -12.58
C PRO A 43 24.45 -8.87 -11.34
N GLY A 44 23.87 -10.08 -11.40
CA GLY A 44 23.95 -11.07 -10.33
C GLY A 44 22.83 -11.00 -9.29
N ILE A 45 21.85 -10.10 -9.42
CA ILE A 45 20.66 -10.12 -8.57
C ILE A 45 19.69 -11.22 -9.05
N PRO A 46 19.32 -12.17 -8.18
CA PRO A 46 18.39 -13.23 -8.55
C PRO A 46 16.99 -12.66 -8.78
N GLN A 47 16.27 -13.21 -9.77
CA GLN A 47 14.85 -12.93 -9.91
C GLN A 47 14.10 -13.55 -8.74
N VAL A 48 13.51 -12.70 -7.89
CA VAL A 48 12.72 -13.13 -6.74
C VAL A 48 11.25 -13.09 -7.13
N THR A 49 10.64 -14.26 -7.24
CA THR A 49 9.18 -14.39 -7.35
C THR A 49 8.60 -14.64 -5.97
N LEU A 50 7.80 -13.71 -5.47
CA LEU A 50 7.04 -13.88 -4.24
C LEU A 50 5.75 -14.65 -4.54
N ALA A 51 5.54 -15.75 -3.82
CA ALA A 51 4.28 -16.49 -3.87
C ALA A 51 3.15 -15.61 -3.30
N PRO A 52 2.04 -15.39 -4.03
CA PRO A 52 0.93 -14.56 -3.55
C PRO A 52 0.38 -15.02 -2.20
N GLU A 53 0.39 -16.33 -1.94
CA GLU A 53 -0.06 -16.94 -0.68
C GLU A 53 0.76 -16.45 0.51
N LEU A 54 2.07 -16.25 0.34
CA LEU A 54 2.92 -15.67 1.40
C LEU A 54 2.50 -14.23 1.70
N VAL A 55 2.12 -13.45 0.69
CA VAL A 55 1.64 -12.07 0.87
C VAL A 55 0.28 -12.08 1.57
N PHE A 56 -0.70 -12.81 1.03
CA PHE A 56 -2.07 -12.81 1.54
C PHE A 56 -2.23 -13.48 2.91
N PHE A 57 -1.47 -14.53 3.21
CA PHE A 57 -1.59 -15.27 4.47
C PHE A 57 -0.46 -15.00 5.46
N GLY A 58 0.74 -14.66 4.97
CA GLY A 58 1.91 -14.40 5.81
C GLY A 58 2.03 -12.94 6.25
N PHE A 59 1.90 -12.00 5.31
CA PHE A 59 2.16 -10.58 5.58
C PHE A 59 0.90 -9.76 5.85
N LEU A 60 -0.15 -9.94 5.04
CA LEU A 60 -1.35 -9.11 5.10
C LEU A 60 -2.07 -9.21 6.47
N PRO A 61 -2.30 -10.40 7.07
CA PRO A 61 -3.06 -10.49 8.32
C PRO A 61 -2.35 -9.80 9.51
N PRO A 62 -1.03 -9.99 9.75
CA PRO A 62 -0.32 -9.22 10.77
C PRO A 62 -0.34 -7.71 10.52
N LEU A 63 -0.22 -7.26 9.27
CA LEU A 63 -0.26 -5.83 8.93
C LEU A 63 -1.63 -5.21 9.24
N LEU A 64 -2.71 -5.87 8.81
CA LEU A 64 -4.09 -5.44 9.10
C LEU A 64 -4.38 -5.47 10.61
N PHE A 65 -3.92 -6.51 11.31
CA PHE A 65 -4.06 -6.62 12.76
C PHE A 65 -3.33 -5.49 13.48
N ALA A 66 -2.08 -5.21 13.11
CA ALA A 66 -1.30 -4.12 13.70
C ALA A 66 -2.02 -2.77 13.49
N GLY A 67 -2.47 -2.50 12.27
CA GLY A 67 -3.22 -1.27 11.98
C GLY A 67 -4.49 -1.13 12.83
N GLY A 68 -5.26 -2.21 12.98
CA GLY A 68 -6.46 -2.20 13.82
C GLY A 68 -6.15 -2.05 15.31
N TYR A 69 -5.07 -2.68 15.79
CA TYR A 69 -4.70 -2.71 17.21
C TYR A 69 -4.24 -1.34 17.73
N PHE A 70 -3.50 -0.58 16.92
CA PHE A 70 -3.00 0.74 17.32
C PHE A 70 -4.04 1.87 17.16
N THR A 71 -5.22 1.57 16.60
CA THR A 71 -6.24 2.57 16.31
C THR A 71 -7.18 2.80 17.50
N SER A 72 -7.34 4.06 17.90
CA SER A 72 -8.29 4.45 18.95
C SER A 72 -9.73 4.34 18.46
N LEU A 73 -10.49 3.38 18.98
CA LEU A 73 -11.91 3.20 18.67
C LEU A 73 -12.76 4.45 18.95
N ARG A 74 -12.38 5.25 19.97
CA ARG A 74 -13.10 6.48 20.31
C ARG A 74 -12.92 7.55 19.25
N GLU A 75 -11.67 7.77 18.80
CA GLU A 75 -11.37 8.76 17.77
C GLU A 75 -11.87 8.33 16.39
N PHE A 76 -11.81 7.02 16.10
CA PHE A 76 -12.38 6.42 14.90
C PHE A 76 -13.90 6.67 14.81
N LYS A 77 -14.65 6.37 15.89
CA LYS A 77 -16.09 6.64 15.94
C LYS A 77 -16.41 8.13 15.80
N ALA A 78 -15.62 9.01 16.40
CA ALA A 78 -15.80 10.46 16.28
C ALA A 78 -15.60 10.98 14.84
N ASN A 79 -14.85 10.26 14.01
CA ASN A 79 -14.56 10.61 12.61
C ASN A 79 -15.09 9.57 11.61
N LEU A 80 -16.12 8.79 11.99
CA LEU A 80 -16.61 7.70 11.17
C LEU A 80 -17.08 8.16 9.78
N ARG A 81 -17.78 9.30 9.71
CA ARG A 81 -18.28 9.86 8.44
C ARG A 81 -17.15 10.15 7.43
N PRO A 82 -16.13 10.98 7.75
CA PRO A 82 -15.04 11.21 6.80
C PRO A 82 -14.26 9.93 6.48
N ILE A 83 -14.03 9.05 7.46
CA ILE A 83 -13.34 7.78 7.23
C ILE A 83 -14.09 6.91 6.21
N VAL A 84 -15.39 6.71 6.38
CA VAL A 84 -16.19 5.89 5.45
C VAL A 84 -16.30 6.53 4.06
N LEU A 85 -16.44 7.86 3.99
CA LEU A 85 -16.49 8.56 2.70
C LEU A 85 -15.18 8.41 1.92
N LEU A 86 -14.04 8.46 2.60
CA LEU A 86 -12.74 8.29 1.96
C LEU A 86 -12.45 6.81 1.69
N ALA A 87 -12.64 5.93 2.66
CA ALA A 87 -12.29 4.52 2.52
C ALA A 87 -13.19 3.73 1.57
N VAL A 88 -14.47 4.11 1.46
CA VAL A 88 -15.44 3.40 0.61
C VAL A 88 -15.86 4.28 -0.56
N GLY A 89 -16.30 5.51 -0.29
CA GLY A 89 -16.80 6.41 -1.32
C GLY A 89 -15.74 6.78 -2.36
N LEU A 90 -14.58 7.27 -1.90
CA LEU A 90 -13.48 7.64 -2.78
C LEU A 90 -12.91 6.41 -3.50
N VAL A 91 -12.71 5.28 -2.80
CA VAL A 91 -12.20 4.03 -3.40
C VAL A 91 -13.12 3.51 -4.50
N LEU A 92 -14.43 3.44 -4.27
CA LEU A 92 -15.38 3.01 -5.31
C LEU A 92 -15.40 3.99 -6.49
N PHE A 93 -15.34 5.28 -6.21
CA PHE A 93 -15.28 6.30 -7.25
C PHE A 93 -14.01 6.18 -8.11
N THR A 94 -12.83 6.10 -7.48
CA THR A 94 -11.56 5.97 -8.19
C THR A 94 -11.45 4.63 -8.91
N ALA A 95 -11.89 3.52 -8.30
CA ALA A 95 -11.91 2.21 -8.95
C ALA A 95 -12.80 2.20 -10.19
N THR A 96 -14.00 2.79 -10.11
CA THR A 96 -14.92 2.90 -11.25
C THR A 96 -14.33 3.77 -12.35
N LEU A 97 -13.74 4.91 -12.00
CA LEU A 97 -13.10 5.80 -12.97
C LEU A 97 -11.94 5.09 -13.69
N VAL A 98 -11.06 4.41 -12.94
CA VAL A 98 -9.95 3.64 -13.50
C VAL A 98 -10.46 2.50 -14.39
N ALA A 99 -11.50 1.78 -13.96
CA ALA A 99 -12.10 0.71 -14.75
C ALA A 99 -12.68 1.24 -16.07
N LEU A 100 -13.42 2.35 -16.04
CA LEU A 100 -13.97 2.99 -17.24
C LEU A 100 -12.87 3.40 -18.22
N VAL A 101 -11.82 4.05 -17.71
CA VAL A 101 -10.69 4.49 -18.54
C VAL A 101 -9.93 3.30 -19.11
N ALA A 102 -9.65 2.27 -18.30
CA ALA A 102 -8.93 1.08 -18.73
C ALA A 102 -9.73 0.29 -19.77
N HIS A 103 -11.03 0.10 -19.56
CA HIS A 103 -11.90 -0.59 -20.50
C HIS A 103 -12.00 0.17 -21.84
N ALA A 104 -12.01 1.50 -21.81
CA ALA A 104 -12.07 2.32 -23.02
C ALA A 104 -10.75 2.38 -23.79
N LEU A 105 -9.61 2.41 -23.09
CA LEU A 105 -8.29 2.60 -23.70
C LEU A 105 -7.56 1.30 -24.04
N VAL A 106 -7.93 0.17 -23.43
CA VAL A 106 -7.27 -1.12 -23.65
C VAL A 106 -8.21 -2.03 -24.45
N PRO A 107 -8.00 -2.17 -25.77
CA PRO A 107 -8.84 -3.03 -26.61
C PRO A 107 -8.86 -4.46 -26.09
N GLY A 108 -10.06 -5.03 -25.92
CA GLY A 108 -10.25 -6.41 -25.48
C GLY A 108 -10.16 -6.62 -23.96
N LEU A 109 -9.93 -5.58 -23.16
CA LEU A 109 -10.00 -5.71 -21.70
C LEU A 109 -11.46 -5.83 -21.25
N GLY A 110 -11.86 -6.96 -20.69
CA GLY A 110 -13.20 -7.13 -20.12
C GLY A 110 -13.41 -6.30 -18.85
N TRP A 111 -14.67 -6.06 -18.49
CA TRP A 111 -15.03 -5.31 -17.27
C TRP A 111 -14.41 -5.89 -16.00
N ALA A 112 -14.36 -7.21 -15.87
CA ALA A 112 -13.74 -7.86 -14.71
C ALA A 112 -12.25 -7.47 -14.55
N GLY A 113 -11.48 -7.47 -15.65
CA GLY A 113 -10.08 -7.05 -15.62
C GLY A 113 -9.92 -5.55 -15.35
N ALA A 114 -10.84 -4.74 -15.88
CA ALA A 114 -10.85 -3.30 -15.66
C ALA A 114 -11.18 -2.92 -14.19
N PHE A 115 -12.17 -3.58 -13.59
CA PHE A 115 -12.50 -3.39 -12.16
C PHE A 115 -11.42 -3.98 -11.24
N ALA A 116 -10.78 -5.09 -11.60
CA ALA A 116 -9.63 -5.60 -10.87
C ALA A 116 -8.49 -4.57 -10.86
N LEU A 117 -8.17 -3.95 -11.99
CA LEU A 117 -7.19 -2.87 -12.07
C LEU A 117 -7.62 -1.66 -11.22
N GLY A 118 -8.89 -1.27 -11.30
CA GLY A 118 -9.47 -0.21 -10.48
C GLY A 118 -9.32 -0.48 -8.98
N GLY A 119 -9.65 -1.69 -8.53
CA GLY A 119 -9.49 -2.14 -7.16
C GLY A 119 -8.03 -2.09 -6.69
N ILE A 120 -7.07 -2.47 -7.54
CA ILE A 120 -5.64 -2.44 -7.21
C ILE A 120 -5.11 -0.99 -7.06
N VAL A 121 -5.56 -0.06 -7.91
CA VAL A 121 -5.00 1.30 -7.99
C VAL A 121 -5.74 2.32 -7.11
N SER A 122 -7.01 2.06 -6.83
CA SER A 122 -7.90 2.98 -6.09
C SER A 122 -7.51 3.34 -4.65
N PRO A 123 -6.97 2.44 -3.80
CA PRO A 123 -6.82 2.72 -2.37
C PRO A 123 -5.58 3.57 -2.13
N PRO A 124 -5.69 4.71 -1.44
CA PRO A 124 -4.52 5.51 -1.09
C PRO A 124 -3.71 4.87 0.04
N ASP A 125 -2.38 4.89 -0.07
CA ASP A 125 -1.47 4.45 1.00
C ASP A 125 -1.31 5.56 2.04
N ALA A 126 -2.12 5.48 3.10
CA ALA A 126 -2.05 6.44 4.19
C ALA A 126 -0.82 6.22 5.08
N VAL A 127 -0.21 5.02 5.10
CA VAL A 127 1.02 4.77 5.88
C VAL A 127 2.18 5.56 5.28
N ALA A 128 2.33 5.54 3.95
CA ALA A 128 3.31 6.40 3.29
C ALA A 128 3.04 7.89 3.56
N ALA A 129 1.78 8.34 3.48
CA ALA A 129 1.41 9.73 3.68
C ALA A 129 1.64 10.20 5.14
N THR A 130 1.24 9.40 6.13
CA THR A 130 1.38 9.72 7.56
C THR A 130 2.84 9.89 7.98
N THR A 131 3.78 9.11 7.42
CA THR A 131 5.22 9.29 7.71
C THR A 131 5.75 10.67 7.29
N ILE A 132 5.13 11.30 6.27
CA ILE A 132 5.47 12.65 5.82
C ILE A 132 4.74 13.68 6.70
N PHE A 133 3.43 13.50 6.91
CA PHE A 133 2.61 14.45 7.67
C PHE A 133 3.02 14.57 9.14
N GLN A 134 3.48 13.49 9.77
CA GLN A 134 4.02 13.53 11.14
C GLN A 134 5.26 14.44 11.24
N ARG A 135 6.08 14.53 10.17
CA ARG A 135 7.24 15.44 10.14
C ARG A 135 6.84 16.91 9.96
N LEU A 136 5.68 17.16 9.36
CA LEU A 136 5.15 18.50 9.09
C LEU A 136 4.29 19.06 10.23
N GLY A 137 4.13 18.33 11.34
CA GLY A 137 3.37 18.80 12.51
C GLY A 137 1.86 18.90 12.26
N VAL A 138 1.31 18.07 11.38
CA VAL A 138 -0.11 18.09 11.04
C VAL A 138 -0.99 17.72 12.25
N PRO A 139 -2.17 18.36 12.45
CA PRO A 139 -3.07 18.07 13.56
C PRO A 139 -3.39 16.57 13.68
N ARG A 140 -3.40 16.07 14.93
CA ARG A 140 -3.65 14.65 15.25
C ARG A 140 -4.93 14.11 14.63
N ARG A 141 -5.98 14.93 14.53
CA ARG A 141 -7.25 14.54 13.90
C ARG A 141 -7.10 14.12 12.44
N ILE A 142 -6.24 14.78 11.66
CA ILE A 142 -6.02 14.43 10.24
C ILE A 142 -5.27 13.11 10.17
N VAL A 143 -4.29 12.90 11.03
CA VAL A 143 -3.56 11.62 11.14
C VAL A 143 -4.53 10.48 11.48
N THR A 144 -5.41 10.66 12.47
CA THR A 144 -6.43 9.65 12.81
C THR A 144 -7.38 9.35 11.64
N ILE A 145 -7.80 10.37 10.87
CA ILE A 145 -8.67 10.16 9.71
C ILE A 145 -7.93 9.35 8.63
N LEU A 146 -6.67 9.69 8.34
CA LEU A 146 -5.84 8.99 7.36
C LEU A 146 -5.57 7.53 7.78
N GLU A 147 -5.21 7.30 9.04
CA GLU A 147 -5.04 5.95 9.58
C GLU A 147 -6.35 5.15 9.50
N GLY A 148 -7.46 5.76 9.87
CA GLY A 148 -8.79 5.14 9.81
C GLY A 148 -9.23 4.81 8.39
N GLU A 149 -8.93 5.67 7.42
CA GLU A 149 -9.18 5.41 6.00
C GLU A 149 -8.37 4.20 5.51
N SER A 150 -7.07 4.17 5.82
CA SER A 150 -6.15 3.10 5.41
C SER A 150 -6.55 1.72 5.92
N LEU A 151 -7.28 1.64 7.03
CA LEU A 151 -7.75 0.36 7.57
C LEU A 151 -8.92 -0.21 6.79
N VAL A 152 -9.75 0.65 6.22
CA VAL A 152 -11.02 0.26 5.58
C VAL A 152 -10.88 0.24 4.06
N ASN A 153 -9.99 1.06 3.48
CA ASN A 153 -9.79 1.15 2.04
C ASN A 153 -9.21 -0.16 1.46
N ASP A 154 -8.25 -0.80 2.13
CA ASP A 154 -7.63 -2.07 1.72
C ASP A 154 -8.66 -3.20 1.66
N ALA A 155 -9.58 -3.23 2.63
CA ALA A 155 -10.68 -4.19 2.63
C ALA A 155 -11.64 -3.94 1.46
N THR A 156 -11.98 -2.66 1.20
CA THR A 156 -12.84 -2.27 0.08
C THR A 156 -12.20 -2.67 -1.26
N ALA A 157 -10.91 -2.43 -1.42
CA ALA A 157 -10.11 -2.81 -2.58
C ALA A 157 -10.12 -4.32 -2.83
N LEU A 158 -9.92 -5.11 -1.76
CA LEU A 158 -9.85 -6.56 -1.82
C LEU A 158 -11.20 -7.17 -2.18
N VAL A 159 -12.31 -6.55 -1.74
CA VAL A 159 -13.66 -6.92 -2.18
C VAL A 159 -13.83 -6.66 -3.67
N ILE A 160 -13.44 -5.47 -4.17
CA ILE A 160 -13.51 -5.15 -5.62
C ILE A 160 -12.63 -6.11 -6.44
N TYR A 161 -11.47 -6.49 -5.93
CA TYR A 161 -10.56 -7.41 -6.63
C TYR A 161 -11.12 -8.83 -6.72
N ARG A 162 -11.90 -9.27 -5.72
CA ARG A 162 -12.42 -10.63 -5.62
C ARG A 162 -13.68 -10.86 -6.47
N PHE A 163 -14.47 -9.82 -6.72
CA PHE A 163 -15.79 -9.87 -7.37
C PHE A 163 -15.80 -9.15 -8.72
#